data_AF-A0A369I0Q5-F1
#
_entry.id   AF-A0A369I0Q5-F1
#
_cell.length_a   1.000
_cell.length_b   1.000
_cell.length_c   1.000
_cell.angle_alpha   90.00
_cell.angle_beta   90.00
_cell.angle_gamma   90.00
#
_symmetry.space_group_name_H-M   'P 1'
#
loop_
_entity.id
_entity.type
_entity.pdbx_description
1 polymer ?
#
loop_
_entity_poly.entity_id
_entity_poly.type
_entity_poly.pdbx_seq_one_letter_code
_entity_poly.pdbx_strand_id
1 'polypeptide(L)'
;MRDEIRDILSRIGEVTDRNLIQTALLYLSTSESTGRTTQKTELFSKKDEVKLLSLFSTQYDYWHSLIDDNQYIGEGAEQQVFLNNDGKSVTQINDAIFYESWKEYFISLLIHNFLFPSTHYELLGFYLKDNNFYSVVKQSFIESTQPTDLDELRKFLERNGFKHKRNNDYYHPEWGIILKIYTTKMS
;
A
#
# COMPACT_ATOMS: atom_id res chain seq x y z
N MET A 1 -3.24 9.44 -20.23
CA MET A 1 -2.39 9.36 -19.02
C MET A 1 -2.76 10.35 -17.92
N ARG A 2 -2.65 11.69 -18.09
CA ARG A 2 -3.08 12.66 -17.05
C ARG A 2 -4.60 12.59 -16.78
N ASP A 3 -5.39 12.29 -17.83
CA ASP A 3 -6.84 12.12 -17.72
C ASP A 3 -7.23 10.74 -17.16
N GLU A 4 -6.52 9.66 -17.51
CA GLU A 4 -6.80 8.31 -16.98
C GLU A 4 -6.52 8.21 -15.48
N ILE A 5 -5.48 8.88 -14.97
CA ILE A 5 -5.19 8.87 -13.53
C ILE A 5 -6.05 9.86 -12.76
N ARG A 6 -6.44 10.99 -13.36
CA ARG A 6 -7.53 11.81 -12.83
C ARG A 6 -8.84 11.03 -12.81
N ASP A 7 -9.08 10.17 -13.78
CA ASP A 7 -10.24 9.29 -13.83
C ASP A 7 -10.15 8.17 -12.78
N ILE A 8 -8.96 7.64 -12.50
CA ILE A 8 -8.72 6.73 -11.37
C ILE A 8 -8.97 7.44 -10.04
N LEU A 9 -8.44 8.65 -9.85
CA LEU A 9 -8.63 9.45 -8.64
C LEU A 9 -10.08 9.95 -8.48
N SER A 10 -10.80 10.20 -9.59
CA SER A 10 -12.23 10.55 -9.55
C SER A 10 -13.09 9.33 -9.25
N ARG A 11 -12.73 8.15 -9.78
CA ARG A 11 -13.40 6.86 -9.50
C ARG A 11 -13.00 6.26 -8.16
N ILE A 12 -11.90 6.70 -7.54
CA ILE A 12 -11.62 6.49 -6.11
C ILE A 12 -12.71 7.13 -5.23
N GLY A 13 -13.44 8.13 -5.76
CA GLY A 13 -14.63 8.71 -5.14
C GLY A 13 -15.90 7.87 -5.28
N GLU A 14 -15.92 6.81 -6.11
CA GLU A 14 -16.97 5.79 -6.12
C GLU A 14 -16.72 4.82 -4.95
N VAL A 15 -16.80 5.36 -3.74
CA VAL A 15 -16.63 4.62 -2.49
C VAL A 15 -17.62 3.45 -2.48
N THR A 16 -17.10 2.25 -2.64
CA THR A 16 -17.81 1.05 -2.20
C THR A 16 -17.41 0.85 -0.74
N ASP A 17 -18.36 0.63 0.16
CA ASP A 17 -18.17 0.44 1.61
C ASP A 17 -17.21 -0.71 2.00
N ARG A 18 -16.50 -1.31 1.04
CA ARG A 18 -15.59 -2.44 1.20
C ARG A 18 -14.12 -2.13 0.95
N ASN A 19 -13.73 -0.92 0.55
CA ASN A 19 -12.32 -0.60 0.29
C ASN A 19 -11.68 0.22 1.43
N LEU A 20 -11.08 -0.48 2.41
CA LEU A 20 -10.45 0.13 3.58
C LEU A 20 -9.30 1.08 3.23
N ILE A 21 -8.62 0.89 2.09
CA ILE A 21 -7.56 1.81 1.63
C ILE A 21 -8.14 3.20 1.34
N GLN A 22 -9.27 3.24 0.63
CA GLN A 22 -9.97 4.49 0.33
C GLN A 22 -10.54 5.13 1.59
N THR A 23 -11.13 4.33 2.48
CA THR A 23 -11.68 4.80 3.76
C THR A 23 -10.60 5.44 4.63
N ALA A 24 -9.44 4.80 4.78
CA ALA A 24 -8.31 5.32 5.55
C ALA A 24 -7.75 6.61 4.93
N LEU A 25 -7.59 6.64 3.61
CA LEU A 25 -7.13 7.83 2.88
C LEU A 25 -8.10 9.02 3.04
N LEU A 26 -9.40 8.76 2.95
CA LEU A 26 -10.43 9.78 3.17
C LEU A 26 -10.42 10.30 4.60
N TYR A 27 -10.31 9.41 5.59
CA TYR A 27 -10.23 9.77 7.01
C TYR A 27 -9.05 10.70 7.31
N LEU A 28 -7.87 10.42 6.75
CA LEU A 28 -6.70 11.30 6.88
C LEU A 28 -6.90 12.64 6.17
N SER A 29 -7.59 12.65 5.04
CA SER A 29 -7.83 13.86 4.25
C SER A 29 -8.81 14.81 4.95
N THR A 30 -9.92 14.28 5.48
CA THR A 30 -10.92 15.08 6.21
C THR A 30 -10.39 15.60 7.56
N SER A 31 -9.58 14.79 8.25
CA SER A 31 -8.95 15.18 9.52
C SER A 31 -7.92 16.30 9.35
N GLU A 32 -7.17 16.29 8.24
CA GLU A 32 -6.23 17.37 7.93
C GLU A 32 -6.95 18.69 7.60
N SER A 33 -8.03 18.65 6.81
CA SER A 33 -8.82 19.84 6.47
C SER A 33 -9.45 20.52 7.68
N THR A 34 -9.95 19.72 8.63
CA THR A 34 -10.54 20.24 9.89
C THR A 34 -9.46 20.79 10.83
N GLY A 35 -8.29 20.17 10.91
CA GLY A 35 -7.14 20.66 11.69
C GLY A 35 -6.56 21.98 11.16
N ARG A 36 -6.45 22.14 9.83
CA ARG A 36 -5.95 23.38 9.20
C ARG A 36 -6.86 24.60 9.42
N THR A 37 -8.14 24.38 9.69
CA THR A 37 -9.10 25.46 9.93
C THR A 37 -8.97 26.03 11.35
N THR A 38 -8.34 25.30 12.27
CA THR A 38 -8.31 25.62 13.70
C THR A 38 -6.93 26.02 14.25
N GLN A 39 -5.81 25.66 13.62
CA GLN A 39 -4.47 26.08 14.08
C GLN A 39 -3.50 26.43 12.94
N LYS A 40 -2.71 27.48 13.16
CA LYS A 40 -1.61 27.99 12.33
C LYS A 40 -0.66 26.86 11.88
N THR A 41 -0.53 26.66 10.56
CA THR A 41 0.72 26.35 9.81
C THR A 41 1.76 25.44 10.49
N GLU A 42 1.39 24.36 11.15
CA GLU A 42 2.30 23.23 11.33
C GLU A 42 2.06 22.25 10.18
N LEU A 43 3.14 21.91 9.47
CA LEU A 43 3.11 20.89 8.42
C LEU A 43 2.58 19.59 9.04
N PHE A 44 1.47 19.08 8.50
CA PHE A 44 0.86 17.84 8.96
C PHE A 44 1.86 16.69 8.78
N SER A 45 2.39 16.18 9.89
CA SER A 45 3.52 15.26 9.85
C SER A 45 3.05 13.82 9.73
N LYS A 46 3.92 12.94 9.21
CA LYS A 46 3.68 11.48 9.21
C LYS A 46 3.38 10.91 10.61
N LYS A 47 3.88 11.55 11.67
CA LYS A 47 3.55 11.18 13.06
C LYS A 47 2.11 11.53 13.43
N ASP A 48 1.57 12.63 12.91
CA ASP A 48 0.17 13.01 13.15
C ASP A 48 -0.79 12.11 12.38
N GLU A 49 -0.40 11.66 11.19
CA GLU A 49 -1.12 10.61 10.47
C GLU A 49 -1.19 9.31 11.26
N VAL A 50 -0.08 8.86 11.88
CA VAL A 50 -0.08 7.67 12.74
C VAL A 50 -1.04 7.83 13.91
N LYS A 51 -1.10 9.01 14.56
CA LYS A 51 -2.05 9.25 15.65
C LYS A 51 -3.50 9.13 15.17
N LEU A 52 -3.81 9.73 14.01
CA LEU A 52 -5.14 9.68 13.43
C LEU A 52 -5.52 8.26 12.99
N LEU A 53 -4.61 7.53 12.35
CA LEU A 53 -4.87 6.13 11.99
C LEU A 53 -5.00 5.23 13.22
N SER A 54 -4.29 5.52 14.31
CA SER A 54 -4.45 4.79 15.58
C SER A 54 -5.82 5.05 16.21
N LEU A 55 -6.29 6.30 16.18
CA LEU A 55 -7.65 6.67 16.61
C LEU A 55 -8.71 5.98 15.75
N PHE A 56 -8.56 6.06 14.42
CA PHE A 56 -9.40 5.36 13.44
C PHE A 56 -9.46 3.85 13.72
N SER A 57 -8.31 3.22 13.91
CA SER A 57 -8.23 1.78 14.16
C SER A 57 -8.91 1.37 15.47
N THR A 58 -8.77 2.19 16.51
CA THR A 58 -9.42 1.95 17.80
C THR A 58 -10.93 2.17 17.73
N GLN A 59 -11.37 3.20 17.00
CA GLN A 59 -12.78 3.56 16.88
C GLN A 59 -13.59 2.55 16.05
N TYR A 60 -12.98 2.01 15.01
CA TYR A 60 -13.67 1.16 14.02
C TYR A 60 -13.20 -0.30 14.03
N ASP A 61 -12.41 -0.70 15.04
CA ASP A 61 -11.92 -2.07 15.23
C ASP A 61 -11.07 -2.59 14.05
N TYR A 62 -10.17 -1.74 13.53
CA TYR A 62 -9.22 -2.10 12.47
C TYR A 62 -7.82 -2.48 13.01
N TRP A 63 -7.71 -2.78 14.30
CA TRP A 63 -6.48 -3.35 14.82
C TRP A 63 -6.41 -4.82 14.47
N HIS A 64 -5.41 -5.19 13.67
CA HIS A 64 -5.13 -6.57 13.34
C HIS A 64 -4.38 -7.22 14.50
N SER A 65 -4.87 -8.38 14.97
CA SER A 65 -4.17 -9.17 15.98
C SER A 65 -3.05 -10.00 15.33
N LEU A 66 -2.06 -10.38 16.14
CA LEU A 66 -0.83 -11.08 15.76
C LEU A 66 -0.96 -12.00 14.53
N ILE A 67 -0.10 -11.76 13.54
CA ILE A 67 0.19 -12.75 12.51
C ILE A 67 1.03 -13.83 13.19
N ASP A 68 0.64 -15.10 13.04
CA ASP A 68 1.40 -16.21 13.62
C ASP A 68 2.79 -16.24 12.97
N ASP A 69 3.84 -15.99 13.77
CA ASP A 69 5.24 -16.01 13.32
C ASP A 69 5.60 -17.38 12.67
N ASN A 70 4.81 -18.44 12.92
CA ASN A 70 4.97 -19.75 12.28
C ASN A 70 4.56 -19.80 10.79
N GLN A 71 3.93 -18.76 10.24
CA GLN A 71 3.55 -18.68 8.81
C GLN A 71 4.55 -17.88 7.96
N TYR A 72 5.68 -17.52 8.55
CA TYR A 72 6.75 -16.76 7.90
C TYR A 72 7.36 -17.54 6.72
N ILE A 73 7.29 -16.96 5.51
CA ILE A 73 7.84 -17.58 4.29
C ILE A 73 9.05 -16.85 3.71
N GLY A 74 9.41 -15.67 4.24
CA GLY A 74 10.64 -14.96 3.89
C GLY A 74 10.66 -13.47 4.25
N GLU A 75 11.88 -12.92 4.30
CA GLU A 75 12.21 -11.51 4.54
C GLU A 75 12.74 -10.89 3.24
N GLY A 76 12.10 -9.81 2.80
CA GLY A 76 12.79 -8.76 2.05
C GLY A 76 13.23 -7.68 3.04
N ALA A 77 14.21 -6.84 2.67
CA ALA A 77 14.81 -5.84 3.55
C ALA A 77 13.83 -4.88 4.28
N GLU A 78 12.54 -4.79 3.87
CA GLU A 78 11.50 -4.01 4.57
C GLU A 78 10.16 -4.74 4.80
N GLN A 79 10.03 -6.04 4.53
CA GLN A 79 8.71 -6.71 4.58
C GLN A 79 8.81 -8.16 5.07
N GLN A 80 7.97 -8.49 6.04
CA GLN A 80 7.69 -9.88 6.42
C GLN A 80 6.47 -10.35 5.62
N VAL A 81 6.63 -11.44 4.87
CA VAL A 81 5.56 -12.05 4.08
C VAL A 81 5.14 -13.34 4.77
N PHE A 82 3.83 -13.49 5.01
CA PHE A 82 3.25 -14.66 5.65
C PHE A 82 2.31 -15.35 4.66
N LEU A 83 2.52 -16.65 4.40
CA LEU A 83 1.60 -17.41 3.55
C LEU A 83 0.37 -17.76 4.37
N ASN A 84 -0.80 -17.33 3.91
CA ASN A 84 -2.04 -17.67 4.58
C ASN A 84 -2.32 -19.17 4.43
N ASN A 85 -3.09 -19.74 5.36
CA ASN A 85 -3.46 -21.17 5.38
C ASN A 85 -4.14 -21.66 4.09
N ASP A 86 -4.62 -20.74 3.24
CA ASP A 86 -5.23 -21.07 1.95
C ASP A 86 -4.20 -21.42 0.85
N GLY A 87 -2.90 -21.17 1.08
CA GLY A 87 -1.82 -21.35 0.10
C GLY A 87 -1.94 -20.48 -1.14
N LYS A 88 -2.85 -19.50 -1.13
CA LYS A 88 -3.26 -18.70 -2.30
C LYS A 88 -3.20 -17.21 -2.05
N SER A 89 -2.92 -16.80 -0.82
CA SER A 89 -2.73 -15.41 -0.46
C SER A 89 -1.61 -15.24 0.54
N VAL A 90 -0.99 -14.07 0.51
CA VAL A 90 0.02 -13.65 1.48
C VAL A 90 -0.48 -12.45 2.26
N THR A 91 -0.08 -12.38 3.52
CA THR A 91 -0.24 -11.20 4.37
C THR A 91 1.12 -10.51 4.47
N GLN A 92 1.13 -9.19 4.29
CA GLN A 92 2.34 -8.36 4.35
C GLN A 92 2.13 -7.23 5.35
N ILE A 93 3.20 -6.94 6.10
CA ILE A 93 3.26 -5.77 6.98
C ILE A 93 4.18 -4.71 6.36
N ASN A 94 3.80 -3.44 6.46
CA ASN A 94 4.55 -2.31 5.90
C ASN A 94 4.50 -1.11 6.85
N ASP A 95 5.64 -0.52 7.17
CA ASP A 95 5.78 0.66 8.04
C ASP A 95 5.73 2.00 7.26
N ALA A 96 5.49 1.91 5.96
CA ALA A 96 5.52 2.98 4.98
C ALA A 96 6.83 3.78 4.97
N ILE A 97 7.97 3.27 5.46
CA ILE A 97 9.20 4.06 5.69
C ILE A 97 9.71 4.83 4.44
N PHE A 98 9.44 4.31 3.24
CA PHE A 98 9.84 4.94 1.99
C PHE A 98 8.93 6.04 1.46
N TYR A 99 7.78 6.23 2.09
CA TYR A 99 6.81 7.24 1.71
C TYR A 99 6.94 8.44 2.64
N GLU A 100 6.77 9.64 2.10
CA GLU A 100 6.84 10.87 2.90
C GLU A 100 5.63 10.97 3.85
N SER A 101 4.51 10.33 3.47
CA SER A 101 3.26 10.24 4.24
C SER A 101 2.56 8.89 4.08
N TRP A 102 1.66 8.57 5.01
CA TRP A 102 0.71 7.45 4.89
C TRP A 102 -0.30 7.66 3.77
N LYS A 103 -0.64 8.92 3.44
CA LYS A 103 -1.48 9.22 2.27
C LYS A 103 -0.83 8.75 0.97
N GLU A 104 0.45 9.07 0.78
CA GLU A 104 1.21 8.60 -0.39
C GLU A 104 1.27 7.07 -0.44
N TYR A 105 1.46 6.42 0.70
CA TYR A 105 1.40 4.96 0.79
C TYR A 105 0.05 4.41 0.32
N PHE A 106 -1.09 4.92 0.83
CA PHE A 106 -2.41 4.46 0.41
C PHE A 106 -2.69 4.75 -1.07
N ILE A 107 -2.29 5.92 -1.58
CA ILE A 107 -2.39 6.24 -3.01
C ILE A 107 -1.58 5.25 -3.85
N SER A 108 -0.37 4.89 -3.39
CA SER A 108 0.47 3.88 -4.04
C SER A 108 -0.23 2.51 -4.10
N LEU A 109 -0.93 2.09 -3.05
CA LEU A 109 -1.71 0.85 -3.06
C LEU A 109 -2.88 0.91 -4.06
N LEU A 110 -3.61 2.03 -4.10
CA LEU A 110 -4.73 2.20 -5.04
C LEU A 110 -4.27 2.17 -6.50
N ILE A 111 -3.14 2.82 -6.80
CA ILE A 111 -2.56 2.80 -8.14
C ILE A 111 -2.06 1.41 -8.49
N HIS A 112 -1.41 0.70 -7.55
CA HIS A 112 -1.04 -0.69 -7.76
C HIS A 112 -2.27 -1.54 -8.10
N ASN A 113 -3.35 -1.43 -7.32
CA ASN A 113 -4.58 -2.22 -7.52
C ASN A 113 -5.22 -1.96 -8.89
N PHE A 114 -5.12 -0.72 -9.38
CA PHE A 114 -5.59 -0.36 -10.71
C PHE A 114 -4.72 -1.00 -11.81
N LEU A 115 -3.39 -0.93 -11.68
CA LEU A 115 -2.45 -1.44 -12.68
C LEU A 115 -2.38 -2.98 -12.69
N PHE A 116 -2.55 -3.60 -11.52
CA PHE A 116 -2.41 -5.05 -11.32
C PHE A 116 -3.62 -5.63 -10.55
N PRO A 117 -4.82 -5.71 -11.16
CA PRO A 117 -6.02 -6.20 -10.47
C PRO A 117 -5.91 -7.65 -9.97
N SER A 118 -5.12 -8.48 -10.66
CA SER A 118 -4.89 -9.88 -10.29
C SER A 118 -4.10 -10.04 -8.98
N THR A 119 -3.25 -9.05 -8.65
CA THR A 119 -2.43 -9.03 -7.44
C THR A 119 -2.80 -7.84 -6.54
N HIS A 120 -4.06 -7.41 -6.56
CA HIS A 120 -4.52 -6.28 -5.76
C HIS A 120 -4.26 -6.51 -4.26
N TYR A 121 -3.88 -5.43 -3.58
CA TYR A 121 -3.78 -5.33 -2.14
C TYR A 121 -5.15 -5.04 -1.53
N GLU A 122 -5.51 -5.82 -0.53
CA GLU A 122 -6.62 -5.57 0.39
C GLU A 122 -6.02 -5.11 1.72
N LEU A 123 -6.33 -3.90 2.19
CA LEU A 123 -5.94 -3.46 3.53
C LEU A 123 -6.84 -4.16 4.55
N LEU A 124 -6.24 -4.97 5.43
CA LEU A 124 -6.94 -5.69 6.49
C LEU A 124 -7.06 -4.85 7.77
N GLY A 125 -6.14 -3.90 7.96
CA GLY A 125 -6.09 -3.05 9.14
C GLY A 125 -4.67 -2.62 9.46
N PHE A 126 -4.44 -2.36 10.74
CA PHE A 126 -3.17 -1.85 11.25
C PHE A 126 -2.66 -2.69 12.40
N TYR A 127 -1.35 -2.68 12.58
CA TYR A 127 -0.68 -3.44 13.62
C TYR A 127 0.35 -2.55 14.31
N LEU A 128 0.41 -2.66 15.64
CA LEU A 128 1.35 -1.92 16.47
C LEU A 128 2.26 -2.91 17.18
N LYS A 129 3.58 -2.81 16.92
CA LYS A 129 4.60 -3.65 17.55
C LYS A 129 5.81 -2.80 17.89
N ASP A 130 6.28 -2.88 19.14
CA ASP A 130 7.47 -2.17 19.62
C ASP A 130 7.47 -0.67 19.30
N ASN A 131 6.31 -0.01 19.44
CA ASN A 131 6.04 1.38 19.07
C ASN A 131 6.14 1.72 17.57
N ASN A 132 6.30 0.73 16.70
CA ASN A 132 6.22 0.89 15.27
C ASN A 132 4.81 0.57 14.77
N PHE A 133 4.33 1.42 13.87
CA PHE A 133 3.00 1.33 13.27
C PHE A 133 3.11 0.75 11.87
N TYR A 134 2.32 -0.29 11.60
CA TYR A 134 2.33 -1.01 10.34
C TYR A 134 0.92 -1.07 9.75
N SER A 135 0.81 -0.98 8.43
CA SER A 135 -0.37 -1.49 7.72
C SER A 135 -0.24 -2.99 7.52
N VAL A 136 -1.37 -3.70 7.60
CA VAL A 136 -1.47 -5.13 7.28
C VAL A 136 -2.27 -5.27 6.00
N VAL A 137 -1.62 -5.73 4.93
CA VAL A 137 -2.27 -5.92 3.62
C VAL A 137 -2.27 -7.38 3.23
N LYS A 138 -3.37 -7.84 2.65
CA LYS A 138 -3.49 -9.15 2.00
C LYS A 138 -3.32 -8.99 0.51
N GLN A 139 -2.65 -9.95 -0.11
CA GLN A 139 -2.46 -10.00 -1.55
C GLN A 139 -2.66 -11.43 -2.05
N SER A 140 -3.26 -11.62 -3.22
CA SER A 140 -3.28 -12.92 -3.88
C SER A 140 -1.84 -13.38 -4.19
N PHE A 141 -1.49 -14.57 -3.73
CA PHE A 141 -0.25 -15.25 -4.05
C PHE A 141 -0.44 -15.99 -5.36
N ILE A 142 -0.04 -15.37 -6.46
CA ILE A 142 -0.07 -16.02 -7.77
C ILE A 142 1.26 -16.76 -7.94
N GLU A 143 1.21 -18.09 -7.87
CA GLU A 143 2.31 -18.90 -8.42
C GLU A 143 2.41 -18.61 -9.92
N SER A 144 3.50 -17.96 -10.32
CA SER A 144 3.80 -17.66 -11.71
C SER A 144 3.98 -18.99 -12.46
N THR A 145 2.91 -19.46 -13.11
CA THR A 145 2.94 -20.62 -14.02
C THR A 145 3.43 -20.24 -15.42
N GLN A 146 3.55 -18.93 -15.70
CA GLN A 146 4.18 -18.40 -16.89
C GLN A 146 5.21 -17.34 -16.53
N PRO A 147 6.39 -17.34 -17.16
CA PRO A 147 7.36 -16.27 -16.96
C PRO A 147 6.70 -14.94 -17.32
N THR A 148 6.58 -14.05 -16.33
CA THR A 148 6.19 -12.66 -16.59
C THR A 148 7.18 -12.11 -17.61
N ASP A 149 6.68 -11.63 -18.77
CA ASP A 149 7.53 -10.91 -19.72
C ASP A 149 7.94 -9.58 -19.06
N LEU A 150 9.07 -9.63 -18.36
CA LEU A 150 9.61 -8.50 -17.64
C LEU A 150 9.96 -7.33 -18.58
N ASP A 151 10.23 -7.61 -19.86
CA ASP A 151 10.50 -6.56 -20.84
C ASP A 151 9.21 -5.84 -21.26
N GLU A 152 8.10 -6.56 -21.42
CA GLU A 152 6.78 -5.95 -21.67
C GLU A 152 6.32 -5.12 -20.46
N LEU A 153 6.45 -5.67 -19.25
CA LEU A 153 6.15 -4.97 -18.02
C LEU A 153 7.02 -3.72 -17.83
N ARG A 154 8.34 -3.84 -18.07
CA ARG A 154 9.27 -2.70 -18.01
C ARG A 154 8.87 -1.62 -19.01
N LYS A 155 8.60 -1.98 -20.27
CA LYS A 155 8.17 -1.02 -21.30
C LYS A 155 6.86 -0.35 -20.92
N PHE A 156 5.90 -1.09 -20.35
CA PHE A 156 4.66 -0.52 -19.85
C PHE A 156 4.91 0.49 -18.73
N LEU A 157 5.74 0.15 -17.75
CA LEU A 157 6.08 1.02 -16.63
C LEU A 157 6.83 2.28 -17.08
N GLU A 158 7.84 2.12 -17.93
CA GLU A 158 8.61 3.24 -18.52
C GLU A 158 7.71 4.18 -19.34
N ARG A 159 6.79 3.64 -20.15
CA ARG A 159 5.79 4.44 -20.89
C ARG A 159 4.86 5.22 -19.96
N ASN A 160 4.59 4.69 -18.78
CA ASN A 160 3.77 5.33 -17.75
C ASN A 160 4.60 6.20 -16.78
N GLY A 161 5.84 6.57 -17.13
CA GLY A 161 6.65 7.52 -16.36
C GLY A 161 7.39 6.90 -15.16
N PHE A 162 7.24 5.59 -14.92
CA PHE A 162 8.03 4.91 -13.90
C PHE A 162 9.47 4.77 -14.37
N LYS A 163 10.38 5.08 -13.45
CA LYS A 163 11.82 4.90 -13.65
C LYS A 163 12.25 3.65 -12.92
N HIS A 164 12.94 2.76 -13.62
CA HIS A 164 13.59 1.62 -13.01
C HIS A 164 14.58 2.07 -11.92
N LYS A 165 14.54 1.42 -10.76
CA LYS A 165 15.50 1.61 -9.67
C LYS A 165 16.55 0.47 -9.69
N ARG A 166 16.53 -0.40 -8.68
CA ARG A 166 17.44 -1.55 -8.49
C ARG A 166 16.54 -2.76 -8.24
N ASN A 167 16.91 -3.93 -8.75
CA ASN A 167 16.00 -5.08 -8.87
C ASN A 167 14.79 -4.73 -9.75
N ASN A 168 13.69 -5.49 -9.68
CA ASN A 168 12.46 -5.16 -10.41
C ASN A 168 11.62 -4.09 -9.66
N ASP A 169 12.29 -3.10 -9.06
CA ASP A 169 11.66 -1.98 -8.37
C ASP A 169 11.60 -0.77 -9.29
N TYR A 170 10.47 -0.08 -9.28
CA TYR A 170 10.15 1.03 -10.16
C TYR A 170 9.63 2.20 -9.33
N TYR A 171 10.07 3.41 -9.65
CA TYR A 171 9.72 4.63 -8.94
C TYR A 171 9.13 5.67 -9.89
N HIS A 172 7.98 6.25 -9.56
CA HIS A 172 7.41 7.37 -10.31
C HIS A 172 7.80 8.71 -9.65
N PRO A 173 8.73 9.49 -10.24
CA PRO A 173 9.28 10.69 -9.61
C PRO A 173 8.29 11.83 -9.42
N GLU A 174 7.26 11.92 -10.26
CA GLU A 174 6.23 12.95 -10.12
C GLU A 174 5.27 12.65 -8.96
N TRP A 175 5.13 11.38 -8.57
CA TRP A 175 4.04 10.93 -7.69
C TRP A 175 4.50 10.17 -6.45
N GLY A 176 5.81 10.00 -6.24
CA GLY A 176 6.34 9.31 -5.07
C GLY A 176 6.07 7.79 -5.04
N ILE A 177 5.52 7.20 -6.11
CA ILE A 177 5.05 5.81 -6.12
C ILE A 177 6.24 4.87 -6.25
N ILE A 178 6.26 3.81 -5.44
CA ILE A 178 7.21 2.71 -5.57
C ILE A 178 6.42 1.43 -5.87
N LEU A 179 6.74 0.80 -7.00
CA LEU A 179 6.28 -0.54 -7.35
C LEU A 179 7.44 -1.51 -7.20
N LYS A 180 7.28 -2.54 -6.37
CA LYS A 180 8.23 -3.65 -6.27
C LYS A 180 7.62 -4.89 -6.91
N ILE A 181 8.30 -5.45 -7.90
CA ILE A 181 7.87 -6.69 -8.55
C ILE A 181 8.68 -7.85 -7.99
N TYR A 182 8.00 -8.72 -7.26
CA TYR A 182 8.61 -9.94 -6.73
C TYR A 182 8.53 -11.03 -7.79
N THR A 183 9.67 -11.37 -8.40
CA THR A 183 9.81 -12.59 -9.18
C THR A 183 10.39 -13.66 -8.27
N THR A 184 9.56 -14.58 -7.78
CA THR A 184 10.07 -15.75 -7.06
C THR A 184 10.82 -16.62 -8.06
N LYS A 185 12.15 -16.66 -7.97
CA LYS A 185 12.93 -17.72 -8.62
C LYS A 185 12.76 -18.96 -7.76
N MET A 186 11.97 -19.92 -8.24
CA MET A 186 12.08 -21.29 -7.72
C MET A 186 13.42 -21.83 -8.21
N SER A 187 14.33 -22.08 -7.27
CA SER A 187 15.54 -22.88 -7.46
C SER A 187 15.20 -24.36 -7.43
#